data_AF-A8E0Y4-F1
#
_entry.id   AF-A8E0Y4-F1
#
_cell.length_a   1.000
_cell.length_b   1.000
_cell.length_c   1.000
_cell.angle_alpha   90.00
_cell.angle_beta   90.00
_cell.angle_gamma   90.00
#
_symmetry.space_group_name_H-M   'P 1'
#
loop_
_entity.id
_entity.type
_entity.pdbx_description
1 polymer ?
#
loop_
_entity_poly.entity_id
_entity_poly.type
_entity_poly.pdbx_seq_one_letter_code
_entity_poly.pdbx_strand_id
1 'polypeptide(L)'
;SHSMRYFSTSVSRPGRGEPRFIAVGYVDDTQFVRFDSDAASQRMEPRAPWIEQEGPEYWDEETGKVKAHSQTDRENLRIALRYYNQSEAGSHTLQMMFGCDVGSDGRFLRGYHQYA
;
A
#
# COMPACT_ATOMS: atom_id res chain seq x y z
N SER A 1 -16.44 17.56 3.99
CA SER A 1 -15.15 17.26 3.37
C SER A 1 -14.97 15.77 3.38
N HIS A 2 -14.21 15.24 2.44
CA HIS A 2 -13.92 13.82 2.35
C HIS A 2 -12.44 13.60 2.07
N SER A 3 -11.98 12.39 2.28
CA SER A 3 -10.58 12.02 2.08
C SER A 3 -10.46 10.62 1.48
N MET A 4 -9.39 10.41 0.71
CA MET A 4 -8.99 9.10 0.24
C MET A 4 -7.52 8.89 0.60
N ARG A 5 -7.22 7.81 1.31
CA ARG A 5 -5.86 7.52 1.79
C ARG A 5 -5.50 6.07 1.54
N TYR A 6 -4.30 5.85 1.03
CA TYR A 6 -3.67 4.55 0.93
C TYR A 6 -2.50 4.48 1.90
N PHE A 7 -2.37 3.33 2.54
CA PHE A 7 -1.26 3.01 3.42
C PHE A 7 -0.63 1.72 2.93
N SER A 8 0.68 1.72 2.76
CA SER A 8 1.45 0.49 2.54
C SER A 8 2.44 0.26 3.66
N THR A 9 2.75 -1.01 3.91
CA THR A 9 3.75 -1.44 4.86
C THR A 9 4.50 -2.63 4.29
N SER A 10 5.80 -2.46 4.11
CA SER A 10 6.74 -3.49 3.67
C SER A 10 7.66 -3.87 4.82
N VAL A 11 7.70 -5.15 5.20
CA VAL A 11 8.48 -5.64 6.35
C VAL A 11 9.46 -6.70 5.85
N SER A 12 10.76 -6.43 5.96
CA SER A 12 11.80 -7.39 5.61
C SER A 12 11.82 -8.58 6.58
N ARG A 13 12.13 -9.76 6.06
CA ARG A 13 12.08 -11.02 6.80
C ARG A 13 13.40 -11.80 6.70
N PRO A 14 14.40 -11.45 7.52
CA PRO A 14 15.69 -12.15 7.53
C PRO A 14 15.51 -13.66 7.62
N GLY A 15 16.09 -14.40 6.68
CA GLY A 15 16.03 -15.86 6.63
C GLY A 15 14.67 -16.47 6.27
N ARG A 16 13.65 -15.68 5.90
CA ARG A 16 12.31 -16.18 5.53
C ARG A 16 11.83 -15.71 4.15
N GLY A 17 12.77 -15.28 3.30
CA GLY A 17 12.51 -14.92 1.92
C GLY A 17 12.11 -13.45 1.71
N GLU A 18 11.14 -13.23 0.83
CA GLU A 18 10.71 -11.91 0.40
C GLU A 18 10.03 -11.11 1.55
N PRO A 19 10.12 -9.77 1.53
CA PRO A 19 9.40 -8.93 2.48
C PRO A 19 7.89 -9.19 2.44
N ARG A 20 7.21 -9.09 3.59
CA ARG A 20 5.75 -9.00 3.59
C ARG A 20 5.36 -7.62 3.09
N PHE A 21 4.41 -7.55 2.19
CA PHE A 21 3.82 -6.30 1.74
C PHE A 21 2.32 -6.30 1.99
N ILE A 22 1.83 -5.28 2.69
CA ILE A 22 0.42 -5.03 2.92
C ILE A 22 0.09 -3.64 2.39
N ALA A 23 -1.01 -3.51 1.65
CA ALA A 23 -1.57 -2.21 1.28
C ALA A 23 -3.07 -2.17 1.65
N VAL A 24 -3.53 -1.03 2.12
CA VAL A 24 -4.93 -0.78 2.46
C VAL A 24 -5.36 0.60 1.97
N GLY A 25 -6.60 0.70 1.49
CA GLY A 25 -7.20 1.95 1.05
C GLY A 25 -8.42 2.30 1.91
N TYR A 26 -8.54 3.57 2.24
CA TYR A 26 -9.64 4.16 3.01
C TYR A 26 -10.28 5.31 2.23
N VAL A 27 -11.61 5.37 2.28
CA VAL A 27 -12.38 6.59 2.03
C VAL A 27 -12.92 7.04 3.38
N ASP A 28 -12.52 8.23 3.81
CA ASP A 28 -12.70 8.71 5.19
C ASP A 28 -12.20 7.65 6.20
N ASP A 29 -13.06 7.22 7.11
CA ASP A 29 -12.75 6.22 8.13
C ASP A 29 -13.15 4.79 7.70
N THR A 30 -13.55 4.59 6.44
CA THR A 30 -14.03 3.31 5.93
C THR A 30 -12.99 2.66 5.02
N GLN A 31 -12.46 1.50 5.44
CA GLN A 31 -11.59 0.69 4.59
C GLN A 31 -12.39 0.12 3.41
N PHE A 32 -11.87 0.26 2.18
CA PHE A 32 -12.55 -0.24 0.99
C PHE A 32 -11.74 -1.24 0.18
N VAL A 33 -10.41 -1.26 0.31
CA VAL A 33 -9.54 -2.23 -0.37
C VAL A 33 -8.42 -2.73 0.53
N ARG A 34 -7.93 -3.93 0.21
CA ARG A 34 -6.75 -4.55 0.85
C ARG A 34 -5.97 -5.38 -0.16
N PHE A 35 -4.65 -5.35 -0.03
CA PHE A 35 -3.73 -6.33 -0.60
C PHE A 35 -2.83 -6.88 0.50
N ASP A 36 -2.54 -8.17 0.47
CA ASP A 36 -1.57 -8.83 1.35
C ASP A 36 -0.74 -9.81 0.52
N SER A 37 0.58 -9.64 0.50
CA SER A 37 1.49 -10.50 -0.28
C SER A 37 1.49 -11.94 0.20
N ASP A 38 1.09 -12.20 1.45
CA ASP A 38 0.98 -13.55 2.01
C ASP A 38 -0.36 -14.22 1.70
N ALA A 39 -1.34 -13.50 1.15
CA ALA A 39 -2.63 -14.08 0.79
C ALA A 39 -2.47 -15.00 -0.43
N ALA A 40 -3.21 -16.11 -0.47
CA ALA A 40 -3.13 -17.08 -1.57
C ALA A 40 -3.58 -16.48 -2.92
N SER A 41 -4.52 -15.53 -2.89
CA SER A 41 -4.99 -14.81 -4.07
C SER A 41 -3.90 -13.92 -4.66
N GLN A 42 -3.10 -13.27 -3.80
CA GLN A 42 -2.22 -12.15 -4.15
C GLN A 42 -2.91 -11.17 -5.10
N ARG A 43 -4.14 -10.77 -4.78
CA ARG A 43 -4.96 -9.79 -5.53
C ARG A 43 -5.41 -8.66 -4.62
N MET A 44 -5.76 -7.53 -5.23
CA MET A 44 -6.50 -6.49 -4.51
C MET A 44 -7.90 -7.01 -4.19
N GLU A 45 -8.33 -6.88 -2.95
CA GLU A 45 -9.57 -7.45 -2.43
C GLU A 45 -10.51 -6.33 -1.92
N PRO A 46 -11.83 -6.44 -2.18
CA PRO A 46 -12.82 -5.52 -1.65
C PRO A 46 -12.94 -5.66 -0.13
N ARG A 47 -13.16 -4.53 0.55
CA ARG A 47 -13.40 -4.46 2.01
C ARG A 47 -14.66 -3.67 2.38
N ALA A 48 -15.39 -3.18 1.39
CA ALA A 48 -16.68 -2.52 1.57
C ALA A 48 -17.67 -2.93 0.46
N PRO A 49 -18.99 -3.04 0.75
CA PRO A 49 -19.96 -3.55 -0.24
C PRO A 49 -20.04 -2.75 -1.53
N TRP A 50 -19.84 -1.43 -1.46
CA TRP A 50 -19.98 -0.54 -2.62
C TRP A 50 -18.86 -0.71 -3.64
N ILE A 51 -17.67 -1.22 -3.25
CA ILE A 51 -16.59 -1.44 -4.21
C ILE A 51 -16.76 -2.77 -4.98
N GLU A 52 -17.60 -3.69 -4.49
CA GLU A 52 -17.85 -4.99 -5.16
C GLU A 52 -18.54 -4.83 -6.52
N GLN A 53 -19.14 -3.67 -6.80
CA GLN A 53 -19.73 -3.34 -8.10
C GLN A 53 -18.68 -3.10 -9.20
N GLU A 54 -17.42 -2.88 -8.83
CA GLU A 54 -16.34 -2.65 -9.79
C GLU A 54 -16.04 -3.90 -10.62
N GLY A 55 -15.80 -3.69 -11.91
CA GLY A 55 -15.58 -4.76 -12.87
C GLY A 55 -14.18 -5.41 -12.78
N PRO A 56 -13.97 -6.54 -13.49
CA PRO A 56 -12.68 -7.23 -13.51
C PRO A 56 -11.49 -6.35 -13.92
N GLU A 57 -11.71 -5.39 -14.83
CA GLU A 57 -10.68 -4.46 -15.31
C GLU A 57 -10.09 -3.62 -14.16
N TYR A 58 -10.94 -3.07 -13.28
CA TYR A 58 -10.51 -2.35 -12.08
C TYR A 58 -9.65 -3.24 -11.18
N TRP A 59 -10.12 -4.45 -10.90
CA TRP A 59 -9.42 -5.36 -10.00
C TRP A 59 -8.09 -5.86 -10.57
N ASP A 60 -8.01 -6.11 -11.88
CA ASP A 60 -6.77 -6.50 -12.54
C ASP A 60 -5.77 -5.33 -12.58
N GLU A 61 -6.22 -4.11 -12.86
CA GLU A 61 -5.39 -2.92 -12.86
C GLU A 61 -4.84 -2.62 -11.46
N GLU A 62 -5.69 -2.56 -10.44
CA GLU A 62 -5.27 -2.29 -9.07
C GLU A 62 -4.37 -3.40 -8.52
N THR A 63 -4.63 -4.66 -8.90
CA THR A 63 -3.72 -5.77 -8.59
C THR A 63 -2.35 -5.60 -9.27
N GLY A 64 -2.31 -5.16 -10.53
CA GLY A 64 -1.06 -4.88 -11.24
C GLY A 64 -0.25 -3.77 -10.57
N LYS A 65 -0.91 -2.64 -10.26
CA LYS A 65 -0.28 -1.49 -9.58
C LYS A 65 0.27 -1.86 -8.21
N VAL A 66 -0.51 -2.54 -7.37
CA VAL A 66 -0.07 -2.88 -6.01
C VAL A 66 1.06 -3.90 -5.99
N LYS A 67 1.10 -4.81 -6.97
CA LYS A 67 2.25 -5.72 -7.17
C LYS A 67 3.50 -4.96 -7.61
N ALA A 68 3.38 -4.00 -8.52
CA ALA A 68 4.50 -3.14 -8.90
C ALA A 68 5.02 -2.35 -7.69
N HIS A 69 4.12 -1.76 -6.89
CA HIS A 69 4.48 -1.05 -5.66
C HIS A 69 5.19 -1.95 -4.65
N SER A 70 4.71 -3.18 -4.46
CA SER A 70 5.37 -4.17 -3.61
C SER A 70 6.80 -4.49 -4.05
N GLN A 71 7.06 -4.56 -5.37
CA GLN A 71 8.41 -4.77 -5.91
C GLN A 71 9.32 -3.56 -5.66
N THR A 72 8.80 -2.34 -5.86
CA THR A 72 9.52 -1.10 -5.56
C THR A 72 9.89 -1.01 -4.09
N ASP A 73 8.96 -1.28 -3.18
CA ASP A 73 9.22 -1.22 -1.73
C ASP A 73 10.24 -2.29 -1.28
N ARG A 74 10.26 -3.45 -1.93
CA ARG A 74 11.31 -4.45 -1.72
C ARG A 74 12.70 -3.91 -2.07
N GLU A 75 12.84 -3.24 -3.21
CA GLU A 75 14.11 -2.64 -3.63
C GLU A 75 14.51 -1.49 -2.70
N ASN A 76 13.55 -0.65 -2.32
CA ASN A 76 13.76 0.45 -1.38
C ASN A 76 14.26 -0.03 -0.02
N LEU A 77 13.75 -1.15 0.51
CA LEU A 77 14.28 -1.76 1.73
C LEU A 77 15.78 -2.09 1.59
N ARG A 78 16.20 -2.69 0.45
CA ARG A 78 17.61 -3.01 0.20
C ARG A 78 18.48 -1.76 0.07
N ILE A 79 17.95 -0.71 -0.55
CA ILE A 79 18.65 0.58 -0.71
C ILE A 79 18.81 1.26 0.66
N ALA A 80 17.74 1.31 1.46
CA ALA A 80 17.75 1.92 2.79
C ALA A 80 18.79 1.25 3.71
N LEU A 81 18.89 -0.08 3.70
CA LEU A 81 19.92 -0.80 4.44
C LEU A 81 21.33 -0.30 4.11
N ARG A 82 21.63 -0.10 2.81
CA ARG A 82 22.93 0.40 2.35
C ARG A 82 23.16 1.84 2.80
N TYR A 83 22.16 2.70 2.70
CA TYR A 83 22.29 4.10 3.12
C TYR A 83 22.56 4.26 4.62
N TYR A 84 21.94 3.41 5.44
CA TYR A 84 22.11 3.45 6.89
C TYR A 84 23.21 2.49 7.39
N ASN A 85 23.97 1.85 6.50
CA ASN A 85 24.99 0.85 6.85
C ASN A 85 24.48 -0.25 7.81
N GLN A 86 23.25 -0.72 7.59
CA GLN A 86 22.58 -1.70 8.43
C GLN A 86 22.77 -3.13 7.88
N SER A 87 22.82 -4.11 8.79
CA SER A 87 22.92 -5.53 8.43
C SER A 87 21.58 -6.09 7.94
N GLU A 88 21.63 -7.05 7.03
CA GLU A 88 20.46 -7.83 6.57
C GLU A 88 19.92 -8.81 7.62
N ALA A 89 20.63 -8.99 8.75
CA ALA A 89 20.20 -9.88 9.83
C ALA A 89 19.02 -9.32 10.64
N GLY A 90 18.81 -8.01 10.62
CA GLY A 90 17.70 -7.33 11.28
C GLY A 90 16.45 -7.24 10.41
N SER A 91 15.27 -7.25 11.03
CA SER A 91 14.01 -6.94 10.34
C SER A 91 13.79 -5.44 10.33
N HIS A 92 13.36 -4.92 9.18
CA HIS A 92 13.18 -3.49 8.92
C HIS A 92 11.82 -3.26 8.29
N THR A 93 11.25 -2.09 8.57
CA THR A 93 9.93 -1.69 8.07
C THR A 93 10.08 -0.45 7.21
N LEU A 94 9.41 -0.45 6.06
CA LEU A 94 9.17 0.72 5.24
C LEU A 94 7.66 0.96 5.19
N GLN A 95 7.23 2.15 5.58
CA GLN A 95 5.83 2.56 5.51
C GLN A 95 5.68 3.70 4.52
N MET A 96 4.55 3.73 3.84
CA MET A 96 4.19 4.83 2.95
C MET A 96 2.72 5.17 3.13
N MET A 97 2.42 6.46 3.07
CA MET A 97 1.06 6.98 3.00
C MET A 97 0.94 8.03 1.90
N PHE A 98 -0.04 7.87 1.02
CA PHE A 98 -0.46 8.90 0.10
C PHE A 98 -1.97 9.07 0.12
N GLY A 99 -2.43 10.24 -0.30
CA GLY A 99 -3.86 10.51 -0.34
C GLY A 99 -4.18 11.96 -0.64
N CYS A 100 -5.46 12.27 -0.59
CA CYS A 100 -5.97 13.61 -0.78
C CYS A 100 -7.21 13.90 0.10
N ASP A 101 -7.44 15.19 0.32
CA ASP A 101 -8.67 15.71 0.92
C ASP A 101 -9.41 16.57 -0.10
N VAL A 102 -10.73 16.51 -0.09
CA VAL A 102 -11.63 17.38 -0.86
C VAL A 102 -12.56 18.17 0.06
N GLY A 103 -12.83 19.41 -0.32
CA GLY A 103 -13.78 20.30 0.35
C GLY A 103 -15.22 19.77 0.27
N SER A 104 -16.13 20.41 1.01
CA SER A 104 -17.57 20.11 0.90
C SER A 104 -18.16 20.41 -0.48
N ASP A 105 -17.49 21.25 -1.25
CA ASP A 105 -17.81 21.58 -2.64
C ASP A 105 -17.20 20.59 -3.66
N GLY A 106 -16.55 19.52 -3.17
CA GLY A 106 -15.91 18.49 -3.99
C GLY A 106 -14.58 18.93 -4.62
N ARG A 107 -14.08 20.14 -4.33
CA ARG A 107 -12.81 20.62 -4.89
C ARG A 107 -11.63 20.11 -4.08
N PHE A 108 -10.50 19.90 -4.76
CA PHE A 108 -9.24 19.53 -4.14
C PHE A 108 -8.85 20.54 -3.06
N LEU A 109 -8.48 20.03 -1.89
CA LEU A 109 -8.05 20.83 -0.75
C LEU A 109 -6.57 20.59 -0.41
N ARG A 110 -6.15 19.31 -0.34
CA ARG A 110 -4.80 18.94 0.09
C ARG A 110 -4.38 17.57 -0.44
N GLY A 111 -3.07 17.39 -0.66
CA GLY A 111 -2.45 16.12 -1.01
C GLY A 111 -1.37 15.70 -0.03
N TYR A 112 -1.11 14.40 0.05
CA TYR A 112 -0.13 13.76 0.93
C TYR A 112 0.68 12.73 0.17
N HIS A 113 1.98 12.66 0.48
CA HIS A 113 2.88 11.59 0.03
C HIS A 113 4.06 11.54 1.00
N GLN A 114 4.11 10.52 1.85
CA GLN A 114 5.03 10.43 2.99
C GLN A 114 5.58 9.00 3.12
N TYR A 115 6.84 8.90 3.55
CA TYR A 115 7.51 7.64 3.86
C TYR A 115 8.02 7.65 5.31
N ALA A 116 8.13 6.46 5.91
CA ALA A 116 8.80 6.23 7.20
C ALA A 116 9.61 4.93 7.15
#